data_AF-A0A0B7I5E9-F1
#
_entry.id   AF-A0A0B7I5E9-F1
#
_cell.length_a   1.000
_cell.length_b   1.000
_cell.length_c   1.000
_cell.angle_alpha   90.00
_cell.angle_beta   90.00
_cell.angle_gamma   90.00
#
_symmetry.space_group_name_H-M   'P 1'
#
loop_
_entity.id
_entity.type
_entity.pdbx_description
1 polymer ?
#
loop_
_entity_poly.entity_id
_entity_poly.type
_entity_poly.pdbx_seq_one_letter_code
_entity_poly.pdbx_strand_id
1 'polypeptide(L)'
;MKLFIITSYGNFKQQTYPNRTGVHPNSAFAMGFAIDWARTVGDKNFENQLIEKSKAFYLKDKNIPAYLEPNGSDFFSPSLETANLMRRILPKKEFTKWLNQFYDKRSLNNIKELPIISDLNDYQIVHLVGLSFSRAWCMKAIAKELPRNHRLKKEFDLSSKKLLNNALPLVFQGNYGGSHWLASFAVYALSEF
;
A
#
# COMPACT_ATOMS: atom_id res chain seq x y z
N MET A 1 -7.11 -15.59 -13.07
CA MET A 1 -6.55 -14.35 -12.48
C MET A 1 -7.31 -13.10 -12.90
N LYS A 2 -7.40 -12.74 -14.21
CA LYS A 2 -8.16 -11.55 -14.68
C LYS A 2 -9.61 -11.53 -14.21
N LEU A 3 -10.32 -12.65 -14.36
CA LEU A 3 -11.70 -12.80 -13.89
C LEU A 3 -11.78 -12.61 -12.37
N PHE A 4 -10.90 -13.26 -11.60
CA PHE A 4 -10.80 -13.11 -10.14
C PHE A 4 -10.58 -11.66 -9.71
N ILE A 5 -9.70 -10.90 -10.37
CA ILE A 5 -9.47 -9.49 -10.05
C ILE A 5 -10.74 -8.66 -10.29
N ILE A 6 -11.41 -8.88 -11.42
CA ILE A 6 -12.63 -8.16 -11.78
C ILE A 6 -13.81 -8.56 -10.87
N THR A 7 -13.92 -9.83 -10.48
CA THR A 7 -14.98 -10.32 -9.59
C THR A 7 -14.73 -9.97 -8.13
N SER A 8 -13.48 -9.98 -7.67
CA SER A 8 -13.13 -9.75 -6.26
C SER A 8 -13.00 -8.28 -5.89
N TYR A 9 -12.67 -7.40 -6.87
CA TYR A 9 -12.46 -5.97 -6.63
C TYR A 9 -13.39 -5.05 -7.45
N GLY A 10 -14.29 -5.66 -8.21
CA GLY A 10 -15.27 -4.98 -9.05
C GLY A 10 -14.74 -4.63 -10.44
N ASN A 11 -15.68 -4.29 -11.33
CA ASN A 11 -15.33 -3.78 -12.65
C ASN A 11 -14.80 -2.34 -12.51
N PHE A 12 -13.48 -2.20 -12.43
CA PHE A 12 -12.81 -0.90 -12.30
C PHE A 12 -13.25 0.12 -13.36
N LYS A 13 -13.67 -0.31 -14.56
CA LYS A 13 -14.20 0.61 -15.58
C LYS A 13 -15.47 1.33 -15.08
N GLN A 14 -16.37 0.60 -14.44
CA GLN A 14 -17.67 1.09 -13.98
C GLN A 14 -17.60 1.87 -12.67
N GLN A 15 -16.57 1.67 -11.84
CA GLN A 15 -16.43 2.39 -10.57
C GLN A 15 -16.24 3.89 -10.81
N THR A 16 -17.16 4.72 -10.33
CA THR A 16 -17.02 6.19 -10.39
C THR A 16 -15.96 6.70 -9.41
N TYR A 17 -15.83 6.05 -8.25
CA TYR A 17 -14.94 6.47 -7.17
C TYR A 17 -13.98 5.34 -6.78
N PRO A 18 -12.73 5.66 -6.38
CA PRO A 18 -11.86 4.69 -5.76
C PRO A 18 -12.34 4.31 -4.36
N ASN A 19 -12.25 3.04 -4.00
CA ASN A 19 -12.35 2.62 -2.61
C ASN A 19 -11.00 2.80 -1.91
N ARG A 20 -10.98 3.60 -0.85
CA ARG A 20 -9.78 3.98 -0.09
C ARG A 20 -9.80 3.43 1.34
N THR A 21 -10.55 2.37 1.62
CA THR A 21 -10.50 1.71 2.93
C THR A 21 -9.14 1.07 3.18
N GLY A 22 -8.68 0.96 4.43
CA GLY A 22 -7.47 0.21 4.75
C GLY A 22 -7.68 -1.30 4.80
N VAL A 23 -8.72 -1.85 4.17
CA VAL A 23 -9.00 -3.29 4.12
C VAL A 23 -9.12 -3.78 2.68
N HIS A 24 -9.32 -5.09 2.51
CA HIS A 24 -9.38 -5.82 1.24
C HIS A 24 -9.96 -5.05 0.03
N PRO A 25 -11.13 -4.40 0.07
CA PRO A 25 -11.67 -3.73 -1.11
C PRO A 25 -10.94 -2.45 -1.54
N ASN A 26 -9.74 -2.15 -1.02
CA ASN A 26 -8.91 -1.03 -1.46
C ASN A 26 -8.55 -1.11 -2.96
N SER A 27 -8.99 -0.10 -3.72
CA SER A 27 -8.80 -0.07 -5.18
C SER A 27 -7.33 0.07 -5.57
N ALA A 28 -6.51 0.80 -4.80
CA ALA A 28 -5.11 1.01 -5.15
C ALA A 28 -4.28 -0.26 -4.99
N PHE A 29 -4.51 -0.99 -3.90
CA PHE A 29 -3.93 -2.32 -3.66
C PHE A 29 -4.28 -3.26 -4.82
N ALA A 30 -5.57 -3.41 -5.13
CA ALA A 30 -6.03 -4.32 -6.16
C ALA A 30 -5.49 -3.98 -7.56
N MET A 31 -5.49 -2.69 -7.93
CA MET A 31 -4.97 -2.23 -9.21
C MET A 31 -3.46 -2.46 -9.33
N GLY A 32 -2.70 -2.31 -8.25
CA GLY A 32 -1.25 -2.58 -8.24
C GLY A 32 -0.94 -4.01 -8.68
N PHE A 33 -1.57 -4.99 -8.03
CA PHE A 33 -1.42 -6.41 -8.39
C PHE A 33 -1.95 -6.72 -9.79
N ALA A 34 -3.06 -6.10 -10.19
CA ALA A 34 -3.63 -6.31 -11.52
C ALA A 34 -2.71 -5.82 -12.65
N ILE A 35 -2.02 -4.69 -12.43
CA ILE A 35 -1.04 -4.16 -13.36
C ILE A 35 0.19 -5.06 -13.44
N ASP A 36 0.71 -5.49 -12.29
CA ASP A 36 1.88 -6.39 -12.23
C ASP A 36 1.55 -7.71 -12.97
N TRP A 37 0.36 -8.28 -12.75
CA TRP A 37 -0.10 -9.46 -13.50
C TRP A 37 -0.24 -9.21 -15.00
N ALA A 38 -0.91 -8.10 -15.40
CA ALA A 38 -1.13 -7.79 -16.82
C ALA A 38 0.20 -7.64 -17.58
N ARG A 39 1.21 -7.05 -16.92
CA ARG A 39 2.58 -6.97 -17.44
C ARG A 39 3.23 -8.34 -17.58
N THR A 40 3.12 -9.20 -16.57
CA THR A 40 3.68 -10.56 -16.58
C THR A 40 3.12 -11.41 -17.71
N VAL A 41 1.82 -11.33 -18.00
CA VAL A 41 1.18 -12.14 -19.06
C VAL A 41 1.13 -11.44 -20.43
N GLY A 42 1.63 -10.20 -20.53
CA GLY A 42 1.62 -9.43 -21.77
C GLY A 42 0.26 -8.85 -22.19
N ASP A 43 -0.74 -8.77 -21.29
CA ASP A 43 -2.07 -8.22 -21.61
C ASP A 43 -2.04 -6.67 -21.61
N LYS A 44 -1.54 -6.10 -22.70
CA LYS A 44 -1.38 -4.65 -22.87
C LYS A 44 -2.68 -3.86 -22.85
N ASN A 45 -3.78 -4.45 -23.34
CA ASN A 45 -5.08 -3.77 -23.32
C ASN A 45 -5.57 -3.62 -21.87
N PHE A 46 -5.45 -4.67 -21.05
CA PHE A 46 -5.85 -4.60 -19.65
C PHE A 46 -4.92 -3.70 -18.83
N GLU A 47 -3.60 -3.77 -19.05
CA GLU A 47 -2.63 -2.86 -18.44
C GLU A 47 -3.01 -1.39 -18.68
N ASN A 48 -3.28 -1.01 -19.94
CA ASN A 48 -3.64 0.37 -20.28
C ASN A 48 -4.94 0.81 -19.61
N GLN A 49 -5.96 -0.05 -19.57
CA GLN A 49 -7.23 0.26 -18.89
C GLN A 49 -7.03 0.52 -17.39
N LEU A 50 -6.17 -0.27 -16.74
CA LEU A 50 -5.85 -0.10 -15.32
C LEU A 50 -5.06 1.18 -15.07
N ILE A 51 -4.07 1.49 -15.91
CA ILE A 51 -3.27 2.72 -15.82
C ILE A 51 -4.16 3.95 -15.96
N GLU A 52 -5.02 3.99 -16.98
CA GLU A 52 -5.91 5.14 -17.21
C GLU A 52 -6.91 5.32 -16.07
N LYS A 53 -7.49 4.22 -15.55
CA LYS A 53 -8.38 4.31 -14.39
C LYS A 53 -7.65 4.77 -13.13
N SER A 54 -6.44 4.26 -12.89
CA SER A 54 -5.60 4.65 -11.76
C SER A 54 -5.30 6.15 -11.79
N LYS A 55 -4.91 6.68 -12.95
CA LYS A 55 -4.69 8.12 -13.14
C LYS A 55 -5.98 8.92 -12.89
N ALA A 56 -7.12 8.46 -13.42
CA ALA A 56 -8.40 9.13 -13.22
C ALA A 56 -8.78 9.23 -11.73
N PHE A 57 -8.44 8.21 -10.93
CA PHE A 57 -8.71 8.18 -9.50
C PHE A 57 -7.74 8.99 -8.65
N TYR A 58 -6.44 8.96 -8.95
CA TYR A 58 -5.41 9.34 -7.98
C TYR A 58 -4.45 10.44 -8.47
N LEU A 59 -4.41 10.74 -9.78
CA LEU A 59 -3.40 11.67 -10.32
C LEU A 59 -3.56 13.10 -9.78
N LYS A 60 -4.79 13.50 -9.46
CA LYS A 60 -5.12 14.83 -8.94
C LYS A 60 -5.00 14.94 -7.42
N ASP A 61 -4.75 13.84 -6.71
CA ASP A 61 -4.67 13.84 -5.25
C ASP A 61 -3.51 14.70 -4.76
N LYS A 62 -3.77 15.51 -3.73
CA LYS A 62 -2.81 16.35 -3.01
C LYS A 62 -3.23 16.45 -1.56
N ASN A 63 -2.27 16.66 -0.66
CA ASN A 63 -2.52 16.77 0.78
C ASN A 63 -3.45 15.67 1.31
N ILE A 64 -3.19 14.41 0.95
CA ILE A 64 -3.98 13.26 1.39
C ILE A 64 -4.06 13.29 2.93
N PRO A 65 -5.25 13.15 3.54
CA PRO A 65 -5.42 13.30 4.99
C PRO A 65 -4.96 12.05 5.75
N ALA A 66 -3.73 11.59 5.51
CA ALA A 66 -3.20 10.37 6.15
C ALA A 66 -2.92 10.55 7.64
N TYR A 67 -3.11 11.76 8.19
CA TYR A 67 -3.18 11.98 9.63
C TYR A 67 -4.42 11.34 10.29
N LEU A 68 -5.39 10.87 9.50
CA LEU A 68 -6.55 10.11 9.97
C LEU A 68 -6.29 8.58 10.00
N GLU A 69 -5.16 8.12 9.47
CA GLU A 69 -4.78 6.71 9.59
C GLU A 69 -4.17 6.43 10.99
N PRO A 70 -4.17 5.18 11.48
CA PRO A 70 -4.97 4.06 10.99
C PRO A 70 -6.40 4.07 11.53
N ASN A 71 -7.28 3.39 10.81
CA ASN A 71 -8.56 2.92 11.33
C ASN A 71 -8.38 1.61 12.11
N GLY A 72 -9.31 1.27 13.01
CA GLY A 72 -9.16 0.11 13.92
C GLY A 72 -9.03 -1.25 13.24
N SER A 73 -9.54 -1.37 12.01
CA SER A 73 -9.48 -2.58 11.20
C SER A 73 -8.46 -2.51 10.06
N ASP A 74 -7.63 -1.48 10.01
CA ASP A 74 -6.73 -1.26 8.87
C ASP A 74 -5.67 -2.35 8.80
N PHE A 75 -5.61 -2.95 7.62
CA PHE A 75 -4.57 -3.83 7.14
C PHE A 75 -3.61 -3.11 6.19
N PHE A 76 -4.13 -2.14 5.46
CA PHE A 76 -3.43 -1.34 4.48
C PHE A 76 -3.43 0.11 4.92
N SER A 77 -2.37 0.84 4.59
CA SER A 77 -2.37 2.29 4.63
C SER A 77 -2.92 2.79 3.28
N PRO A 78 -4.12 3.38 3.21
CA PRO A 78 -4.70 3.79 1.94
C PRO A 78 -3.82 4.79 1.17
N SER A 79 -3.18 5.70 1.88
CA SER A 79 -2.28 6.68 1.27
C SER A 79 -1.01 6.02 0.71
N LEU A 80 -0.40 5.10 1.44
CA LEU A 80 0.79 4.38 0.95
C LEU A 80 0.48 3.42 -0.19
N GLU A 81 -0.67 2.73 -0.17
CA GLU A 81 -1.10 1.92 -1.32
C GLU A 81 -1.32 2.78 -2.56
N THR A 82 -1.92 3.96 -2.39
CA THR A 82 -2.07 4.94 -3.49
C THR A 82 -0.72 5.35 -4.04
N ALA A 83 0.22 5.76 -3.19
CA ALA A 83 1.57 6.15 -3.65
C ALA A 83 2.33 4.96 -4.27
N ASN A 84 2.15 3.76 -3.75
CA ASN A 84 2.73 2.53 -4.27
C ASN A 84 2.15 2.17 -5.65
N LEU A 85 0.86 2.40 -5.89
CA LEU A 85 0.27 2.29 -7.23
C LEU A 85 0.83 3.36 -8.18
N MET A 86 0.86 4.63 -7.75
CA MET A 86 1.29 5.73 -8.62
C MET A 86 2.75 5.59 -9.08
N ARG A 87 3.65 5.05 -8.24
CA ARG A 87 5.04 4.75 -8.66
C ARG A 87 5.13 3.68 -9.76
N ARG A 88 4.15 2.78 -9.88
CA ARG A 88 4.14 1.72 -10.90
C ARG A 88 3.77 2.25 -12.29
N ILE A 89 3.03 3.35 -12.35
CA ILE A 89 2.36 3.81 -13.57
C ILE A 89 2.88 5.15 -14.08
N LEU A 90 3.50 5.96 -13.22
CA LEU A 90 4.07 7.24 -13.61
C LEU A 90 5.56 7.10 -13.92
N PRO A 91 6.09 7.83 -14.92
CA PRO A 91 7.52 8.00 -15.07
C PRO A 91 8.16 8.57 -13.79
N LYS A 92 9.36 8.10 -13.46
CA LYS A 92 10.09 8.46 -12.22
C LYS A 92 10.08 9.95 -11.86
N LYS A 93 10.33 10.82 -12.85
CA LYS A 93 10.33 12.29 -12.67
C LYS A 93 8.94 12.82 -12.30
N GLU A 94 7.90 12.33 -12.97
CA GLU A 94 6.52 12.70 -12.70
C GLU A 94 6.04 12.17 -11.35
N PHE A 95 6.36 10.91 -11.02
CA PHE A 95 6.06 10.32 -9.72
C PHE A 95 6.69 11.14 -8.58
N THR A 96 7.97 11.51 -8.72
CA THR A 96 8.67 12.31 -7.70
C THR A 96 7.98 13.66 -7.49
N LYS A 97 7.57 14.34 -8.57
CA LYS A 97 6.83 15.61 -8.50
C LYS A 97 5.45 15.43 -7.85
N TRP A 98 4.74 14.37 -8.22
CA TRP A 98 3.42 14.04 -7.67
C TRP A 98 3.51 13.74 -6.17
N LEU A 99 4.46 12.89 -5.74
CA LEU A 99 4.64 12.50 -4.33
C LEU A 99 4.95 13.70 -3.44
N ASN A 100 5.71 14.69 -3.94
CA ASN A 100 6.02 15.92 -3.22
C ASN A 100 4.80 16.80 -2.92
N GLN A 101 3.68 16.60 -3.62
CA GLN A 101 2.41 17.31 -3.38
C GLN A 101 1.40 16.43 -2.65
N PHE A 102 1.66 15.11 -2.58
CA PHE A 102 0.69 14.14 -2.11
C PHE A 102 0.53 14.17 -0.59
N TYR A 103 1.62 14.27 0.17
CA TYR A 103 1.58 14.33 1.64
C TYR A 103 1.86 15.73 2.18
N ASP A 104 1.06 16.17 3.16
CA ASP A 104 1.48 17.24 4.07
C ASP A 104 2.41 16.69 5.18
N LYS A 105 3.02 17.60 5.95
CA LYS A 105 3.97 17.21 7.02
C LYS A 105 3.32 16.35 8.10
N ARG A 106 2.07 16.63 8.48
CA ARG A 106 1.34 15.93 9.55
C ARG A 106 1.05 14.49 9.14
N SER A 107 0.51 14.32 7.94
CA SER A 107 0.18 13.04 7.31
C SER A 107 1.42 12.19 7.10
N LEU A 108 2.51 12.79 6.60
CA LEU A 108 3.77 12.10 6.42
C LEU A 108 4.35 11.59 7.75
N ASN A 109 4.29 12.39 8.81
CA ASN A 109 4.77 11.95 10.13
C ASN A 109 3.91 10.81 10.67
N ASN A 110 2.59 10.90 10.54
CA ASN A 110 1.67 9.91 11.06
C ASN A 110 1.86 8.51 10.47
N ILE A 111 2.00 8.38 9.14
CA ILE A 111 2.14 7.07 8.48
C ILE A 111 3.47 6.36 8.79
N LYS A 112 4.48 7.08 9.30
CA LYS A 112 5.79 6.52 9.70
C LYS A 112 5.79 5.92 11.11
N GLU A 113 4.76 6.18 11.90
CA GLU A 113 4.66 5.64 13.26
C GLU A 113 4.19 4.19 13.27
N LEU A 114 4.60 3.48 14.33
CA LEU A 114 4.14 2.13 14.60
C LEU A 114 2.66 2.19 15.00
N PRO A 115 1.79 1.34 14.45
CA PRO A 115 0.43 1.21 14.97
C PRO A 115 0.46 0.59 16.38
N ILE A 116 -0.47 1.02 17.23
CA ILE A 116 -0.67 0.42 18.54
C ILE A 116 -1.59 -0.79 18.37
N ILE A 117 -1.11 -1.98 18.74
CA ILE A 117 -1.85 -3.24 18.63
C ILE A 117 -2.25 -3.66 20.04
N SER A 118 -3.53 -3.52 20.40
CA SER A 118 -4.01 -3.78 21.76
C SER A 118 -4.36 -5.24 22.03
N ASP A 119 -4.74 -6.00 21.00
CA ASP A 119 -5.12 -7.41 21.12
C ASP A 119 -4.75 -8.18 19.84
N LEU A 120 -3.92 -9.21 19.97
CA LEU A 120 -3.49 -10.08 18.86
C LEU A 120 -4.49 -11.22 18.57
N ASN A 121 -5.46 -11.43 19.45
CA ASN A 121 -6.46 -12.49 19.31
C ASN A 121 -7.76 -11.98 18.68
N ASP A 122 -8.01 -10.68 18.72
CA ASP A 122 -9.13 -10.06 18.01
C ASP A 122 -8.87 -10.04 16.50
N TYR A 123 -9.85 -10.54 15.74
CA TYR A 123 -9.71 -10.72 14.28
C TYR A 123 -9.62 -9.41 13.49
N GLN A 124 -10.03 -8.27 14.04
CA GLN A 124 -9.88 -6.97 13.40
C GLN A 124 -8.61 -6.25 13.86
N ILE A 125 -8.33 -6.23 15.17
CA ILE A 125 -7.18 -5.50 15.71
C ILE A 125 -5.87 -6.13 15.23
N VAL A 126 -5.82 -7.46 15.06
CA VAL A 126 -4.64 -8.14 14.51
C VAL A 126 -4.29 -7.68 13.07
N HIS A 127 -5.22 -7.05 12.34
CA HIS A 127 -4.92 -6.41 11.06
C HIS A 127 -3.84 -5.35 11.17
N LEU A 128 -3.68 -4.70 12.33
CA LEU A 128 -2.66 -3.66 12.53
C LEU A 128 -1.22 -4.23 12.50
N VAL A 129 -1.05 -5.55 12.70
CA VAL A 129 0.21 -6.24 12.38
C VAL A 129 0.42 -6.28 10.86
N GLY A 130 -0.63 -6.62 10.10
CA GLY A 130 -0.66 -6.56 8.64
C GLY A 130 -0.37 -5.16 8.11
N LEU A 131 -0.93 -4.13 8.74
CA LEU A 131 -0.64 -2.72 8.45
C LEU A 131 0.83 -2.39 8.61
N SER A 132 1.49 -2.93 9.63
CA SER A 132 2.93 -2.71 9.81
C SER A 132 3.73 -3.28 8.63
N PHE A 133 3.38 -4.48 8.17
CA PHE A 133 3.99 -5.09 6.98
C PHE A 133 3.67 -4.30 5.71
N SER A 134 2.41 -3.91 5.49
CA SER A 134 2.00 -3.20 4.28
C SER A 134 2.65 -1.82 4.20
N ARG A 135 2.74 -1.09 5.34
CA ARG A 135 3.46 0.18 5.43
C ARG A 135 4.94 -0.02 5.14
N ALA A 136 5.57 -1.02 5.73
CA ALA A 136 6.98 -1.33 5.47
C ALA A 136 7.24 -1.62 3.98
N TRP A 137 6.44 -2.52 3.40
CA TRP A 137 6.49 -2.88 1.99
C TRP A 137 6.35 -1.66 1.07
N CYS A 138 5.29 -0.88 1.24
CA CYS A 138 5.02 0.29 0.39
C CYS A 138 6.11 1.36 0.55
N MET A 139 6.52 1.68 1.78
CA MET A 139 7.57 2.66 2.01
C MET A 139 8.89 2.25 1.36
N LYS A 140 9.27 0.97 1.47
CA LYS A 140 10.49 0.45 0.87
C LYS A 140 10.44 0.54 -0.66
N ALA A 141 9.32 0.14 -1.26
CA ALA A 141 9.12 0.21 -2.70
C ALA A 141 9.13 1.65 -3.23
N ILE A 142 8.48 2.59 -2.52
CA ILE A 142 8.50 4.01 -2.87
C ILE A 142 9.91 4.58 -2.75
N ALA A 143 10.66 4.25 -1.70
CA ALA A 143 12.03 4.71 -1.50
C ALA A 143 12.95 4.29 -2.66
N LYS A 144 12.79 3.08 -3.21
CA LYS A 144 13.57 2.60 -4.38
C LYS A 144 13.38 3.49 -5.61
N GLU A 145 12.16 3.99 -5.84
CA GLU A 145 11.86 4.83 -7.00
C GLU A 145 12.43 6.26 -6.88
N LEU A 146 12.68 6.73 -5.67
CA LEU A 146 13.11 8.12 -5.45
C LEU A 146 14.59 8.38 -5.79
N PRO A 147 14.92 9.60 -6.27
CA PRO A 147 16.31 10.05 -6.44
C PRO A 147 17.13 9.90 -5.15
N ARG A 148 18.45 9.69 -5.28
CA ARG A 148 19.36 9.42 -4.16
C ARG A 148 19.33 10.51 -3.07
N ASN A 149 19.18 11.77 -3.47
CA ASN A 149 19.14 12.94 -2.59
C ASN A 149 17.72 13.31 -2.12
N HIS A 150 16.69 12.55 -2.49
CA HIS A 150 15.33 12.84 -2.07
C HIS A 150 15.16 12.55 -0.57
N ARG A 151 14.70 13.52 0.21
CA ARG A 151 14.52 13.41 1.67
C ARG A 151 13.75 12.15 2.08
N LEU A 152 12.63 11.88 1.40
CA LEU A 152 11.77 10.72 1.71
C LEU A 152 12.45 9.38 1.48
N LYS A 153 13.50 9.28 0.65
CA LYS A 153 14.19 8.01 0.42
C LYS A 153 14.75 7.45 1.73
N LYS A 154 15.53 8.27 2.44
CA LYS A 154 16.12 7.88 3.73
C LYS A 154 15.05 7.70 4.81
N GLU A 155 14.06 8.58 4.88
CA GLU A 155 13.00 8.48 5.90
C GLU A 155 12.16 7.22 5.75
N PHE A 156 11.77 6.86 4.53
CA PHE A 156 11.00 5.64 4.25
C PHE A 156 11.84 4.38 4.40
N ASP A 157 13.12 4.39 4.04
CA ASP A 157 14.01 3.27 4.32
C ASP A 157 14.13 3.00 5.83
N LEU A 158 14.31 4.03 6.66
CA LEU A 158 14.39 3.87 8.11
C LEU A 158 13.06 3.42 8.73
N SER A 159 11.96 4.06 8.32
CA SER A 159 10.63 3.75 8.87
C SER A 159 10.18 2.34 8.47
N SER A 160 10.44 1.91 7.22
CA SER A 160 10.11 0.55 6.78
C SER A 160 10.84 -0.52 7.58
N LYS A 161 12.13 -0.32 7.90
CA LYS A 161 12.89 -1.23 8.77
C LYS A 161 12.32 -1.28 10.19
N LYS A 162 11.97 -0.12 10.76
CA LYS A 162 11.35 -0.03 12.09
C LYS A 162 10.04 -0.82 12.15
N LEU A 163 9.16 -0.60 11.17
CA LEU A 163 7.87 -1.30 11.04
C LEU A 163 8.05 -2.81 10.86
N LEU A 164 8.93 -3.22 9.95
CA LEU A 164 9.20 -4.63 9.67
C LEU A 164 9.74 -5.35 10.92
N ASN A 165 10.75 -4.79 11.57
CA ASN A 165 11.39 -5.40 12.74
C ASN A 165 10.43 -5.52 13.93
N ASN A 166 9.49 -4.58 14.07
CA ASN A 166 8.47 -4.64 15.11
C ASN A 166 7.38 -5.69 14.81
N ALA A 167 7.00 -5.85 13.54
CA ALA A 167 5.93 -6.76 13.14
C ALA A 167 6.36 -8.23 13.03
N LEU A 168 7.62 -8.49 12.62
CA LEU A 168 8.13 -9.86 12.40
C LEU A 168 7.94 -10.80 13.62
N PRO A 169 8.28 -10.40 14.86
CA PRO A 169 8.06 -11.26 16.02
C PRO A 169 6.58 -11.61 16.25
N LEU A 170 5.64 -10.77 15.80
CA LEU A 170 4.21 -10.91 16.08
C LEU A 170 3.49 -11.90 15.16
N VAL A 171 4.12 -12.29 14.03
CA VAL A 171 3.53 -13.20 13.02
C VAL A 171 3.05 -14.52 13.63
N PHE A 172 3.78 -15.03 14.62
CA PHE A 172 3.52 -16.33 15.24
C PHE A 172 2.95 -16.24 16.66
N GLN A 173 2.66 -15.03 17.15
CA GLN A 173 2.19 -14.83 18.54
C GLN A 173 0.68 -14.80 18.69
N GLY A 174 -0.08 -14.68 17.59
CA GLY A 174 -1.53 -14.67 17.60
C GLY A 174 -2.18 -16.03 17.27
N ASN A 175 -3.51 -16.09 17.41
CA ASN A 175 -4.31 -17.25 17.03
C ASN A 175 -4.31 -17.50 15.50
N TYR A 176 -4.71 -18.70 15.09
CA TYR A 176 -4.72 -19.14 13.67
C TYR A 176 -5.33 -18.08 12.73
N GLY A 177 -6.44 -17.45 13.10
CA GLY A 177 -7.15 -16.52 12.20
C GLY A 177 -6.41 -15.21 11.89
N GLY A 178 -5.34 -14.86 12.62
CA GLY A 178 -4.41 -13.79 12.25
C GLY A 178 -3.14 -14.30 11.58
N SER A 179 -2.56 -15.37 12.14
CA SER A 179 -1.22 -15.84 11.77
C SER A 179 -1.11 -16.45 10.37
N HIS A 180 -2.17 -17.07 9.84
CA HIS A 180 -2.12 -17.75 8.54
C HIS A 180 -1.95 -16.81 7.34
N TRP A 181 -2.53 -15.60 7.36
CA TRP A 181 -2.35 -14.62 6.29
C TRP A 181 -1.16 -13.69 6.54
N LEU A 182 -0.80 -13.43 7.81
CA LEU A 182 0.34 -12.56 8.16
C LEU A 182 1.65 -13.02 7.53
N ALA A 183 1.88 -14.34 7.48
CA ALA A 183 3.07 -14.91 6.87
C ALA A 183 3.23 -14.52 5.39
N SER A 184 2.12 -14.45 4.62
CA SER A 184 2.17 -14.06 3.20
C SER A 184 2.63 -12.61 3.04
N PHE A 185 2.15 -11.70 3.90
CA PHE A 185 2.54 -10.30 3.88
C PHE A 185 3.96 -10.07 4.43
N ALA A 186 4.39 -10.87 5.40
CA ALA A 186 5.78 -10.86 5.86
C ALA A 186 6.74 -11.22 4.72
N VAL A 187 6.42 -12.24 3.90
CA VAL A 187 7.21 -12.61 2.72
C VAL A 187 7.25 -11.47 1.69
N TYR A 188 6.10 -10.86 1.38
CA TYR A 188 6.07 -9.69 0.48
C TYR A 188 6.94 -8.55 0.99
N ALA A 189 6.84 -8.22 2.28
CA ALA A 189 7.66 -7.16 2.86
C ALA A 189 9.15 -7.51 2.78
N LEU A 190 9.54 -8.72 3.18
CA LEU A 190 10.93 -9.20 3.15
C LEU A 190 11.54 -9.22 1.75
N SER A 191 10.74 -9.51 0.72
CA SER A 191 11.21 -9.51 -0.68
C SER A 191 11.66 -8.14 -1.19
N GLU A 192 11.33 -7.05 -0.48
CA GLU A 192 11.80 -5.71 -0.81
C GLU A 192 13.13 -5.32 -0.14
N PHE A 193 13.63 -6.11 0.83
CA PHE A 193 14.84 -5.79 1.62
C PHE A 193 16.09 -6.47 1.10
#